data_AF-A0A1F4TM15-F1
#
_entry.id   AF-A0A1F4TM15-F1
#
_cell.length_a   1.000
_cell.length_b   1.000
_cell.length_c   1.000
_cell.angle_alpha   90.00
_cell.angle_beta   90.00
_cell.angle_gamma   90.00
#
_symmetry.space_group_name_H-M   'P 1'
#
loop_
_entity.id
_entity.type
_entity.pdbx_description
1 polymer ?
#
loop_
_entity_poly.entity_id
_entity_poly.type
_entity_poly.pdbx_seq_one_letter_code
_entity_poly.pdbx_strand_id
1 'polypeptide(L)'
;MTGSAAKSSRRHYEDFRDPDKVEEGGVVRISGAFLLDHEDEILNLVKEEGKLAEARNPKAKVSSITKAGNGIVVETSSHNLALKIGKALSHAYKGEHTYKFLKGEKFVEVIWQRD
;
A
#
# COMPACT_ATOMS: atom_id res chain seq x y z
N MET A 1 17.14 27.77 -3.63
CA MET A 1 17.59 26.86 -4.71
C MET A 1 16.64 25.68 -4.72
N THR A 2 15.78 25.65 -5.72
CA THR A 2 14.76 24.63 -5.95
C THR A 2 15.38 23.40 -6.62
N GLY A 3 14.83 22.24 -6.31
CA GLY A 3 14.92 21.05 -7.17
C GLY A 3 15.80 19.93 -6.64
N SER A 4 15.18 18.88 -6.11
CA SER A 4 15.27 17.54 -6.68
C SER A 4 14.56 16.53 -5.75
N ALA A 5 13.26 16.36 -5.96
CA ALA A 5 12.50 15.25 -5.40
C ALA A 5 11.80 14.51 -6.55
N ALA A 6 12.58 14.10 -7.55
CA ALA A 6 12.03 13.39 -8.70
C ALA A 6 13.11 12.51 -9.36
N LYS A 7 13.66 11.53 -8.63
CA LYS A 7 14.39 10.39 -9.22
C LYS A 7 14.79 9.34 -8.17
N SER A 8 13.83 8.65 -7.56
CA SER A 8 14.18 7.47 -6.74
C SER A 8 13.13 6.37 -6.69
N SER A 9 12.28 6.23 -7.71
CA SER A 9 11.26 5.17 -7.74
C SER A 9 11.51 4.04 -8.73
N ARG A 10 12.58 4.10 -9.56
CA ARG A 10 12.68 3.25 -10.77
C ARG A 10 13.64 2.07 -10.74
N ARG A 11 14.43 1.84 -9.68
CA ARG A 11 15.41 0.73 -9.66
C ARG A 11 15.26 -0.27 -8.52
N HIS A 12 14.58 0.09 -7.43
CA HIS A 12 14.50 -0.80 -6.27
C HIS A 12 13.49 -1.95 -6.44
N TYR A 13 12.59 -1.88 -7.43
CA TYR A 13 11.54 -2.88 -7.66
C TYR A 13 12.07 -4.25 -8.16
N GLU A 14 13.24 -4.31 -8.78
CA GLU A 14 13.74 -5.52 -9.43
C GLU A 14 14.43 -6.49 -8.46
N ASP A 15 14.93 -6.00 -7.31
CA ASP A 15 15.61 -6.80 -6.28
C ASP A 15 14.65 -7.75 -5.51
N PHE A 16 13.34 -7.69 -5.78
CA PHE A 16 12.31 -8.40 -5.04
C PHE A 16 11.85 -9.71 -5.68
N ARG A 17 12.45 -10.14 -6.80
CA ARG A 17 12.05 -11.35 -7.54
C ARG A 17 12.75 -12.64 -7.07
N ASP A 18 13.52 -12.58 -5.98
CA ASP A 18 14.22 -13.72 -5.39
C ASP A 18 13.24 -14.64 -4.64
N PRO A 19 13.04 -15.89 -5.09
CA PRO A 19 12.06 -16.83 -4.54
C PRO A 19 12.39 -17.33 -3.12
N ASP A 20 13.64 -17.20 -2.66
CA ASP A 20 14.06 -17.68 -1.33
C ASP A 20 13.84 -16.64 -0.22
N LYS A 21 13.28 -15.48 -0.57
CA LYS A 21 13.45 -14.26 0.22
C LYS A 21 12.08 -13.76 0.71
N VAL A 22 11.74 -14.12 1.95
CA VAL A 22 10.45 -13.88 2.65
C VAL A 22 9.89 -12.47 2.43
N GLU A 23 8.62 -12.35 2.02
CA GLU A 23 7.92 -11.07 1.94
C GLU A 23 7.54 -10.60 3.35
N GLU A 24 8.24 -9.58 3.88
CA GLU A 24 7.99 -9.08 5.24
C GLU A 24 6.93 -7.97 5.24
N GLY A 25 5.67 -8.32 5.01
CA GLY A 25 4.54 -7.46 5.33
C GLY A 25 4.51 -6.06 4.70
N GLY A 26 3.56 -5.25 5.15
CA GLY A 26 3.48 -3.85 4.76
C GLY A 26 2.28 -3.16 5.38
N VAL A 27 2.31 -1.84 5.41
CA VAL A 27 1.23 -0.99 5.91
C VAL A 27 0.80 0.00 4.84
N VAL A 28 -0.51 0.23 4.72
CA VAL A 28 -1.10 1.27 3.88
C VAL A 28 -1.83 2.26 4.77
N ARG A 29 -1.43 3.52 4.72
CA ARG A 29 -2.10 4.64 5.39
C ARG A 29 -2.92 5.41 4.36
N ILE A 30 -4.21 5.57 4.64
CA ILE A 30 -5.19 6.19 3.76
C ILE A 30 -5.79 7.37 4.53
N SER A 31 -5.74 8.58 3.96
CA SER A 31 -6.24 9.79 4.63
C SER A 31 -6.69 10.88 3.63
N GLY A 32 -7.28 11.95 4.16
CA GLY A 32 -7.72 13.14 3.42
C GLY A 32 -9.23 13.27 3.34
N ALA A 33 -9.72 14.45 2.95
CA ALA A 33 -11.15 14.77 2.99
C ALA A 33 -12.01 13.82 2.14
N PHE A 34 -11.49 13.34 1.00
CA PHE A 34 -12.17 12.40 0.11
C PHE A 34 -12.56 11.09 0.80
N LEU A 35 -11.78 10.65 1.79
CA LEU A 35 -12.07 9.42 2.53
C LEU A 35 -13.39 9.50 3.30
N LEU A 36 -13.81 10.69 3.74
CA LEU A 36 -15.02 10.87 4.55
C LEU A 36 -16.28 10.48 3.78
N ASP A 37 -16.30 10.74 2.47
CA ASP A 37 -17.45 10.47 1.60
C ASP A 37 -17.34 9.10 0.88
N HIS A 38 -16.13 8.53 0.79
CA HIS A 38 -15.85 7.32 0.01
C HIS A 38 -15.28 6.16 0.84
N GLU A 39 -15.48 6.18 2.17
CA GLU A 39 -14.90 5.18 3.09
C GLU A 39 -15.27 3.74 2.70
N ASP A 40 -16.56 3.47 2.46
CA ASP A 40 -17.06 2.13 2.15
C ASP A 40 -16.50 1.60 0.83
N GLU A 41 -16.39 2.46 -0.19
CA GLU A 41 -15.84 2.11 -1.50
C GLU A 41 -14.34 1.78 -1.39
N ILE A 42 -13.60 2.58 -0.61
CA ILE A 42 -12.18 2.36 -0.35
C ILE A 42 -11.97 1.06 0.44
N LEU A 43 -12.77 0.83 1.48
CA LEU A 43 -12.72 -0.41 2.27
C LEU A 43 -13.03 -1.64 1.42
N ASN A 44 -14.00 -1.55 0.51
CA ASN A 44 -14.30 -2.63 -0.43
C ASN A 44 -13.12 -2.89 -1.37
N LEU A 45 -12.52 -1.85 -1.95
CA LEU A 45 -11.34 -2.01 -2.81
C LEU A 45 -10.20 -2.72 -2.06
N VAL A 46 -9.90 -2.31 -0.83
CA VAL A 46 -8.88 -2.95 0.01
C VAL A 46 -9.19 -4.43 0.24
N LYS A 47 -10.43 -4.76 0.60
CA LYS A 47 -10.86 -6.14 0.86
C LYS A 47 -10.79 -7.00 -0.41
N GLU A 48 -11.22 -6.48 -1.55
CA GLU A 48 -11.15 -7.20 -2.82
C GLU A 48 -9.71 -7.46 -3.26
N GLU A 49 -8.82 -6.48 -3.12
CA GLU A 49 -7.39 -6.68 -3.39
C GLU A 49 -6.76 -7.73 -2.45
N GLY A 50 -7.17 -7.74 -1.18
CA GLY A 50 -6.81 -8.77 -0.21
C GLY A 50 -7.24 -10.17 -0.65
N LYS A 51 -8.52 -10.36 -0.97
CA LYS A 51 -9.06 -11.65 -1.46
C LYS A 51 -8.35 -12.12 -2.73
N LEU A 52 -8.12 -11.21 -3.68
CA LEU A 52 -7.43 -11.54 -4.93
C LEU A 52 -5.97 -11.94 -4.70
N ALA A 53 -5.30 -11.36 -3.70
CA ALA A 53 -3.94 -11.75 -3.33
C ALA A 53 -3.91 -13.11 -2.64
N GLU A 54 -4.81 -13.34 -1.69
CA GLU A 54 -4.92 -14.59 -0.94
C GLU A 54 -5.25 -15.78 -1.86
N ALA A 55 -6.13 -15.57 -2.85
CA ALA A 55 -6.46 -16.57 -3.86
C ALA A 55 -5.24 -17.01 -4.72
N ARG A 56 -4.25 -16.12 -4.91
CA ARG A 56 -3.00 -16.44 -5.63
C ARG A 56 -1.92 -17.01 -4.70
N ASN A 57 -1.86 -16.51 -3.48
CA ASN A 57 -0.90 -16.93 -2.46
C ASN A 57 -1.59 -16.85 -1.09
N PRO A 58 -1.95 -17.99 -0.46
CA PRO A 58 -2.65 -18.00 0.83
C PRO A 58 -1.91 -17.30 1.98
N LYS A 59 -0.61 -17.04 1.84
CA LYS A 59 0.17 -16.28 2.84
C LYS A 59 0.01 -14.77 2.70
N ALA A 60 -0.43 -14.27 1.55
CA ALA A 60 -0.57 -12.84 1.26
C ALA A 60 -2.00 -12.38 1.56
N LYS A 61 -2.22 -11.78 2.72
CA LYS A 61 -3.53 -11.37 3.23
C LYS A 61 -3.49 -9.98 3.87
N VAL A 62 -4.65 -9.34 3.91
CA VAL A 62 -4.87 -8.18 4.79
C VAL A 62 -4.99 -8.70 6.22
N SER A 63 -4.06 -8.30 7.08
CA SER A 63 -4.00 -8.72 8.47
C SER A 63 -4.97 -7.94 9.35
N SER A 64 -5.08 -6.63 9.13
CA SER A 64 -5.97 -5.75 9.88
C SER A 64 -6.37 -4.54 9.06
N ILE A 65 -7.53 -3.98 9.39
CA ILE A 65 -7.99 -2.67 8.92
C ILE A 65 -8.48 -1.91 10.14
N THR A 66 -7.84 -0.80 10.46
CA THR A 66 -8.12 -0.02 11.68
C THR A 66 -8.38 1.43 11.31
N LYS A 67 -9.46 2.01 11.86
CA LYS A 67 -9.68 3.46 11.79
C LYS A 67 -8.74 4.18 12.75
N ALA A 68 -8.04 5.19 12.27
CA ALA A 68 -7.09 5.98 13.04
C ALA A 68 -7.35 7.48 12.78
N GLY A 69 -8.11 8.12 13.68
CA GLY A 69 -8.58 9.50 13.47
C GLY A 69 -9.46 9.62 12.23
N ASN A 70 -9.12 10.54 11.33
CA ASN A 70 -9.80 10.73 10.04
C ASN A 70 -9.19 9.89 8.90
N GLY A 71 -8.55 8.76 9.25
CA GLY A 71 -7.84 7.92 8.31
C GLY A 71 -8.05 6.43 8.57
N ILE A 72 -7.56 5.61 7.65
CA ILE A 72 -7.55 4.15 7.75
C ILE A 72 -6.10 3.67 7.68
N VAL A 73 -5.77 2.70 8.52
CA VAL A 73 -4.51 1.95 8.48
C VAL A 73 -4.82 0.51 8.13
N VAL A 74 -4.20 0.01 7.07
CA VAL A 74 -4.31 -1.37 6.59
C VAL A 74 -2.98 -2.07 6.80
N GLU A 75 -2.95 -3.14 7.58
CA GLU A 75 -1.77 -3.98 7.73
C GLU A 75 -1.90 -5.21 6.83
N THR A 76 -0.79 -5.60 6.20
CA THR A 76 -0.74 -6.72 5.26
C THR A 76 0.42 -7.63 5.63
N SER A 77 0.26 -8.94 5.38
CA SER A 77 1.33 -9.93 5.53
C SER A 77 2.27 -9.98 4.33
N SER A 78 2.03 -9.17 3.30
CA SER A 78 2.80 -9.15 2.05
C SER A 78 3.08 -7.73 1.61
N HIS A 79 4.37 -7.46 1.38
CA HIS A 79 4.87 -6.25 0.75
C HIS A 79 4.15 -5.94 -0.57
N ASN A 80 4.01 -6.96 -1.42
CA ASN A 80 3.41 -6.83 -2.73
C ASN A 80 1.92 -6.47 -2.65
N LEU A 81 1.21 -6.98 -1.63
CA LEU A 81 -0.18 -6.61 -1.38
C LEU A 81 -0.32 -5.14 -0.99
N ALA A 82 0.51 -4.64 -0.07
CA ALA A 82 0.49 -3.22 0.30
C ALA A 82 0.72 -2.29 -0.91
N LEU A 83 1.71 -2.61 -1.74
CA LEU A 83 1.96 -1.88 -2.99
C LEU A 83 0.78 -1.95 -3.97
N LYS A 84 0.15 -3.12 -4.09
CA LYS A 84 -0.98 -3.34 -4.98
C LYS A 84 -2.19 -2.50 -4.56
N ILE A 85 -2.49 -2.47 -3.27
CA ILE A 85 -3.55 -1.62 -2.71
C ILE A 85 -3.27 -0.14 -3.03
N GLY A 86 -2.05 0.35 -2.76
CA GLY A 86 -1.69 1.74 -3.08
C GLY A 86 -1.84 2.11 -4.55
N LYS A 87 -1.46 1.20 -5.46
CA LYS A 87 -1.66 1.37 -6.91
C LYS A 87 -3.14 1.38 -7.29
N ALA A 88 -3.94 0.46 -6.72
CA ALA A 88 -5.37 0.37 -6.98
C ALA A 88 -6.10 1.65 -6.54
N LEU A 89 -5.78 2.18 -5.35
CA LEU A 89 -6.30 3.48 -4.88
C LEU A 89 -5.94 4.62 -5.84
N SER A 90 -4.66 4.71 -6.24
CA SER A 90 -4.19 5.75 -7.16
C SER A 90 -4.83 5.65 -8.55
N HIS A 91 -5.10 4.43 -9.03
CA HIS A 91 -5.77 4.21 -10.30
C HIS A 91 -7.25 4.60 -10.25
N ALA A 92 -7.97 4.17 -9.22
CA ALA A 92 -9.40 4.39 -9.06
C ALA A 92 -9.74 5.85 -8.72
N TYR A 93 -9.02 6.45 -7.78
CA TYR A 93 -9.42 7.72 -7.13
C TYR A 93 -8.40 8.85 -7.29
N LYS A 94 -7.30 8.63 -8.03
CA LYS A 94 -6.16 9.56 -8.11
C LYS A 94 -5.59 9.81 -6.71
N GLY A 95 -5.02 10.98 -6.44
CA GLY A 95 -4.38 11.30 -5.16
C GLY A 95 -2.86 11.16 -5.17
N GLU A 96 -2.25 11.63 -4.09
CA GLU A 96 -0.81 11.58 -3.89
C GLU A 96 -0.43 10.30 -3.16
N HIS A 97 0.68 9.68 -3.56
CA HIS A 97 1.20 8.51 -2.86
C HIS A 97 2.70 8.58 -2.64
N THR A 98 3.12 8.06 -1.49
CA THR A 98 4.53 7.87 -1.14
C THR A 98 4.76 6.42 -0.76
N TYR A 99 5.81 5.82 -1.30
CA TYR A 99 6.29 4.51 -0.88
C TYR A 99 7.57 4.69 -0.08
N LYS A 100 7.57 4.23 1.17
CA LYS A 100 8.75 4.17 2.02
C LYS A 100 9.15 2.72 2.20
N PHE A 101 10.40 2.43 1.85
CA PHE A 101 10.99 1.11 2.00
C PHE A 101 11.94 1.16 3.19
N LEU A 102 11.76 0.27 4.16
CA LEU A 102 12.71 0.14 5.25
C LEU A 102 13.94 -0.61 4.73
N LYS A 103 15.13 -0.06 4.95
CA LYS A 103 16.37 -0.61 4.38
C LYS A 103 16.78 -1.86 5.16
N GLY A 104 16.80 -3.01 4.50
CA GLY A 104 17.22 -4.29 5.10
C GLY A 104 16.07 -5.18 5.54
N GLU A 105 14.88 -4.61 5.73
CA GLU A 105 13.64 -5.34 6.02
C GLU A 105 12.73 -5.25 4.80
N LYS A 106 12.10 -6.34 4.39
CA LYS A 106 11.24 -6.36 3.19
C LYS A 106 9.85 -5.76 3.45
N PHE A 107 9.79 -4.74 4.30
CA PHE A 107 8.59 -4.03 4.71
C PHE A 107 8.41 -2.72 3.93
N VAL A 108 7.16 -2.43 3.56
CA VAL A 108 6.80 -1.17 2.90
C VAL A 108 5.72 -0.43 3.66
N GLU A 109 5.93 0.87 3.84
CA GLU A 109 4.89 1.81 4.20
C GLU A 109 4.43 2.54 2.95
N VAL A 110 3.15 2.37 2.63
CA VAL A 110 2.45 3.09 1.58
C VAL A 110 1.60 4.16 2.25
N ILE A 111 1.77 5.40 1.81
CA ILE A 111 0.91 6.51 2.24
C ILE A 111 0.16 6.95 1.00
N TRP A 112 -1.16 6.96 1.07
CA TRP A 112 -2.04 7.49 0.04
C TRP A 112 -2.94 8.57 0.66
N GLN A 113 -3.00 9.73 0.02
CA GLN A 113 -3.83 10.84 0.47
C GLN A 113 -4.61 11.45 -0.69
N ARG A 114 -5.87 11.79 -0.40
CA ARG A 114 -6.72 12.56 -1.30
C ARG A 114 -7.65 13.49 -0.53
N ASP A 115 -7.58 14.78 -0.84
CA ASP A 115 -8.56 15.79 -0.44
C ASP A 115 -9.58 16.07 -1.55
#